data_AF-A0A955KTV1-F1
#
_entry.id   AF-A0A955KTV1-F1
#
_cell.length_a   1.000
_cell.length_b   1.000
_cell.length_c   1.000
_cell.angle_alpha   90.00
_cell.angle_beta   90.00
_cell.angle_gamma   90.00
#
_symmetry.space_group_name_H-M   'P 1'
#
loop_
_entity.id
_entity.type
_entity.pdbx_description
1 polymer ?
#
loop_
_entity_poly.entity_id
_entity_poly.type
_entity_poly.pdbx_seq_one_letter_code
_entity_poly.pdbx_strand_id
1 'polypeptide(L)'
;MSDFESFGGFDAGRESFDPAAFERFKERMKAAAAQLKAIQKQEKKQKKSEDELIKILIKFIKTGKNKEILLLVSRLLEMNAPAAVIVGLLLISNPDIQQQLGLALLPSGETEKQVSQQANLPDLYIGGAMLPLKVKIAMVSWVNEINKKVNDHPHRTIKTLIDENDQVHLTAVQLGSFCLRDFLEEQGVPHEYDQLKEFVRFFLSDIIGKAREELKNRKEIE
;
A
#
# COMPACT_ATOMS: atom_id res chain seq x y z
N MET A 1 -23.60 -10.22 -22.18
CA MET A 1 -23.27 -8.95 -21.51
C MET A 1 -24.25 -8.76 -20.37
N SER A 2 -23.94 -9.31 -19.18
CA SER A 2 -24.77 -9.17 -17.96
C SER A 2 -23.95 -9.54 -16.71
N ASP A 3 -22.83 -8.86 -16.47
CA ASP A 3 -22.03 -9.02 -15.24
C ASP A 3 -21.79 -7.68 -14.50
N PHE A 4 -22.58 -6.65 -14.85
CA PHE A 4 -22.43 -5.30 -14.31
C PHE A 4 -23.49 -4.94 -13.25
N GLU A 5 -24.42 -5.85 -12.91
CA GLU A 5 -25.55 -5.55 -12.01
C GLU A 5 -25.39 -6.03 -10.56
N SER A 6 -24.29 -6.69 -10.18
CA SER A 6 -24.11 -7.14 -8.79
C SER A 6 -23.48 -6.11 -7.82
N PHE A 7 -23.38 -4.83 -8.22
CA PHE A 7 -22.67 -3.80 -7.45
C PHE A 7 -23.54 -2.65 -6.91
N GLY A 8 -24.87 -2.81 -6.92
CA GLY A 8 -25.83 -1.79 -6.46
C GLY A 8 -26.46 -2.03 -5.09
N GLY A 9 -25.76 -2.62 -4.12
CA GLY A 9 -26.38 -3.07 -2.86
C GLY A 9 -25.49 -2.96 -1.63
N PHE A 10 -24.92 -1.79 -1.36
CA PHE A 10 -24.48 -1.44 -0.01
C PHE A 10 -25.26 -0.22 0.44
N ASP A 11 -26.54 -0.50 0.74
CA ASP A 11 -27.40 0.44 1.42
C ASP A 11 -26.85 0.71 2.82
N ALA A 12 -26.88 1.98 3.21
CA ALA A 12 -26.33 2.48 4.45
C ALA A 12 -27.14 1.94 5.64
N GLY A 13 -26.73 0.82 6.22
CA GLY A 13 -27.44 0.25 7.36
C GLY A 13 -26.67 -0.82 8.10
N ARG A 14 -26.22 -0.49 9.32
CA ARG A 14 -25.84 -1.40 10.42
C ARG A 14 -25.73 -2.89 10.07
N GLU A 15 -24.55 -3.33 9.65
CA GLU A 15 -24.14 -4.73 9.82
C GLU A 15 -23.05 -4.84 10.87
N SER A 16 -23.55 -5.22 12.04
CA SER A 16 -22.85 -5.69 13.23
C SER A 16 -21.76 -6.72 12.88
N PHE A 17 -20.65 -6.63 13.61
CA PHE A 17 -19.56 -7.58 13.62
C PHE A 17 -20.04 -9.05 13.50
N ASP A 18 -19.63 -9.76 12.44
CA ASP A 18 -19.76 -11.22 12.33
C ASP A 18 -18.49 -11.89 12.91
N PRO A 19 -18.56 -12.50 14.11
CA PRO A 19 -17.44 -13.19 14.74
C PRO A 19 -16.93 -14.38 13.92
N ALA A 20 -17.77 -14.99 13.08
CA ALA A 20 -17.40 -16.15 12.28
C ALA A 20 -16.53 -15.76 11.07
N ALA A 21 -16.83 -14.64 10.41
CA ALA A 21 -15.95 -14.05 9.40
C ALA A 21 -14.60 -13.64 10.00
N PHE A 22 -14.60 -13.13 11.24
CA PHE A 22 -13.40 -12.75 11.97
C PHE A 22 -12.47 -13.94 12.28
N GLU A 23 -13.00 -15.05 12.81
CA GLU A 23 -12.17 -16.23 13.09
C GLU A 23 -11.66 -16.90 11.81
N ARG A 24 -12.46 -16.96 10.73
CA ARG A 24 -11.99 -17.45 9.42
C ARG A 24 -10.87 -16.60 8.85
N PHE A 25 -10.96 -15.27 8.97
CA PHE A 25 -9.90 -14.36 8.55
C PHE A 25 -8.62 -14.58 9.37
N LYS A 26 -8.74 -14.70 10.68
CA LYS A 26 -7.61 -14.94 11.60
C LYS A 26 -6.94 -16.29 11.36
N GLU A 27 -7.72 -17.33 11.05
CA GLU A 27 -7.21 -18.64 10.63
C GLU A 27 -6.48 -18.58 9.30
N ARG A 28 -7.03 -17.88 8.29
CA ARG A 28 -6.34 -17.66 6.99
C ARG A 28 -5.04 -16.88 7.16
N MET A 29 -5.04 -15.85 8.01
CA MET A 29 -3.84 -15.08 8.35
C MET A 29 -2.78 -15.95 9.04
N LYS A 30 -3.19 -16.78 10.00
CA LYS A 30 -2.27 -17.73 10.66
C LYS A 30 -1.73 -18.77 9.67
N ALA A 31 -2.56 -19.27 8.77
CA ALA A 31 -2.16 -20.24 7.75
C ALA A 31 -1.19 -19.63 6.72
N ALA A 32 -1.46 -18.42 6.24
CA ALA A 32 -0.56 -17.68 5.36
C ALA A 32 0.78 -17.38 6.05
N ALA A 33 0.75 -16.92 7.31
CA ALA A 33 1.96 -16.71 8.10
C ALA A 33 2.75 -18.02 8.36
N ALA A 34 2.06 -19.16 8.53
CA ALA A 34 2.70 -20.46 8.70
C ALA A 34 3.35 -20.97 7.40
N GLN A 35 2.70 -20.78 6.24
CA GLN A 35 3.27 -21.10 4.93
C GLN A 35 4.49 -20.23 4.61
N LEU A 36 4.49 -18.97 5.04
CA LEU A 36 5.63 -18.06 4.90
C LEU A 36 6.79 -18.43 5.83
N LYS A 37 6.51 -18.88 7.07
CA LYS A 37 7.53 -19.41 8.00
C LYS A 37 8.29 -20.62 7.48
N ALA A 38 7.67 -21.46 6.64
CA ALA A 38 8.35 -22.59 6.01
C ALA A 38 9.41 -22.15 4.97
N ILE A 39 9.30 -20.92 4.46
CA ILE A 39 10.26 -20.29 3.53
C ILE A 39 11.35 -19.49 4.31
N GLN A 40 11.17 -19.27 5.62
CA GLN A 40 12.00 -18.39 6.46
C GLN A 40 13.20 -19.09 7.14
N LYS A 41 14.27 -19.34 6.40
CA LYS A 41 15.59 -19.59 7.02
C LYS A 41 16.65 -18.53 6.72
N GLN A 42 16.34 -17.44 6.02
CA GLN A 42 17.40 -16.51 5.59
C GLN A 42 17.40 -15.08 6.16
N GLU A 43 16.31 -14.44 6.62
CA GLU A 43 16.42 -13.00 6.94
C GLU A 43 15.63 -12.47 8.16
N LYS A 44 16.33 -11.78 9.08
CA LYS A 44 15.77 -11.12 10.26
C LYS A 44 14.82 -9.94 9.94
N LYS A 45 15.01 -9.25 8.81
CA LYS A 45 14.19 -8.09 8.40
C LYS A 45 12.76 -8.52 8.01
N GLN A 46 12.60 -9.69 7.39
CA GLN A 46 11.30 -10.23 6.97
C GLN A 46 10.34 -10.42 8.16
N LYS A 47 10.86 -10.87 9.31
CA LYS A 47 10.07 -11.05 10.53
C LYS A 47 9.43 -9.75 11.01
N LYS A 48 10.14 -8.62 10.93
CA LYS A 48 9.64 -7.33 11.43
C LYS A 48 8.45 -6.83 10.61
N SER A 49 8.54 -6.84 9.27
CA SER A 49 7.45 -6.36 8.41
C SER A 49 6.19 -7.23 8.50
N GLU A 50 6.35 -8.54 8.67
CA GLU A 50 5.23 -9.46 8.89
C GLU A 50 4.56 -9.25 10.26
N ASP A 51 5.35 -9.12 11.33
CA ASP A 51 4.83 -8.85 12.66
C ASP A 51 4.09 -7.49 12.71
N GLU A 52 4.60 -6.48 12.02
CA GLU A 52 3.90 -5.18 11.93
C GLU A 52 2.62 -5.28 11.11
N LEU A 53 2.61 -5.98 9.96
CA LEU A 53 1.39 -6.21 9.19
C LEU A 53 0.30 -6.85 10.05
N ILE A 54 0.68 -7.83 10.89
CA ILE A 54 -0.24 -8.46 11.83
C ILE A 54 -0.76 -7.46 12.86
N LYS A 55 0.09 -6.62 13.46
CA LYS A 55 -0.36 -5.59 14.42
C LYS A 55 -1.33 -4.59 13.79
N ILE A 56 -1.07 -4.16 12.55
CA ILE A 56 -1.93 -3.25 11.79
C ILE A 56 -3.30 -3.86 11.56
N LEU A 57 -3.32 -5.10 11.07
CA LEU A 57 -4.56 -5.84 10.83
C LEU A 57 -5.36 -6.02 12.12
N ILE A 58 -4.70 -6.36 13.23
CA ILE A 58 -5.36 -6.43 14.55
C ILE A 58 -5.95 -5.08 14.95
N LYS A 59 -5.24 -3.97 14.72
CA LYS A 59 -5.73 -2.62 15.04
C LYS A 59 -6.97 -2.26 14.23
N PHE A 60 -6.94 -2.45 12.90
CA PHE A 60 -8.09 -2.17 12.03
C PHE A 60 -9.32 -3.00 12.38
N ILE A 61 -9.13 -4.26 12.76
CA ILE A 61 -10.24 -5.09 13.20
C ILE A 61 -10.82 -4.56 14.52
N LYS A 62 -9.97 -4.19 15.49
CA LYS A 62 -10.40 -3.66 16.79
C LYS A 62 -11.14 -2.33 16.68
N THR A 63 -10.77 -1.47 15.74
CA THR A 63 -11.42 -0.16 15.56
C THR A 63 -12.69 -0.24 14.70
N GLY A 64 -12.93 -1.35 14.00
CA GLY A 64 -14.07 -1.53 13.10
C GLY A 64 -14.08 -0.58 11.89
N LYS A 65 -13.04 0.26 11.75
CA LYS A 65 -12.86 1.18 10.64
C LYS A 65 -12.11 0.49 9.51
N ASN A 66 -12.48 0.81 8.27
CA ASN A 66 -11.78 0.42 7.04
C ASN A 66 -11.81 -1.10 6.73
N LYS A 67 -13.01 -1.71 6.80
CA LYS A 67 -13.28 -3.10 6.36
C LYS A 67 -12.76 -3.37 4.93
N GLU A 68 -12.85 -2.38 4.05
CA GLU A 68 -12.38 -2.45 2.68
C GLU A 68 -10.86 -2.64 2.60
N ILE A 69 -10.08 -1.90 3.40
CA ILE A 69 -8.62 -2.05 3.46
C ILE A 69 -8.25 -3.45 3.97
N LEU A 70 -8.94 -3.96 4.98
CA LEU A 70 -8.72 -5.32 5.50
C LEU A 70 -8.94 -6.39 4.42
N LEU A 71 -10.01 -6.27 3.64
CA LEU A 71 -10.30 -7.20 2.55
C LEU A 71 -9.22 -7.16 1.47
N LEU A 72 -8.77 -5.97 1.08
CA LEU A 72 -7.71 -5.80 0.07
C LEU A 72 -6.37 -6.36 0.57
N VAL A 73 -6.00 -6.12 1.83
CA VAL A 73 -4.81 -6.72 2.42
C VAL A 73 -4.91 -8.24 2.45
N SER A 74 -6.07 -8.80 2.82
CA SER A 74 -6.31 -10.26 2.79
C SER A 74 -6.05 -10.83 1.40
N ARG A 75 -6.59 -10.21 0.36
CA ARG A 75 -6.44 -10.64 -1.02
C ARG A 75 -4.97 -10.58 -1.47
N LEU A 76 -4.26 -9.51 -1.14
CA LEU A 76 -2.82 -9.41 -1.46
C LEU A 76 -2.01 -10.51 -0.76
N LEU A 77 -2.35 -10.86 0.48
CA LEU A 77 -1.70 -11.96 1.18
C LEU A 77 -2.03 -13.32 0.57
N GLU A 78 -3.28 -13.55 0.14
CA GLU A 78 -3.69 -14.75 -0.58
C GLU A 78 -2.96 -14.88 -1.93
N MET A 79 -2.70 -13.76 -2.61
CA MET A 79 -1.87 -13.69 -3.82
C MET A 79 -0.37 -13.84 -3.54
N ASN A 80 0.03 -14.08 -2.28
CA ASN A 80 1.41 -14.19 -1.83
C ASN A 80 2.24 -12.91 -2.05
N ALA A 81 1.62 -11.73 -2.07
CA ALA A 81 2.33 -10.46 -2.18
C ALA A 81 3.29 -10.25 -0.99
N PRO A 82 4.44 -9.57 -1.17
CA PRO A 82 5.36 -9.32 -0.07
C PRO A 82 4.72 -8.45 1.02
N ALA A 83 4.76 -8.91 2.27
CA ALA A 83 4.22 -8.17 3.42
C ALA A 83 4.82 -6.76 3.55
N ALA A 84 6.12 -6.61 3.24
CA ALA A 84 6.78 -5.31 3.22
C ALA A 84 6.10 -4.35 2.22
N VAL A 85 5.80 -4.79 1.00
CA VAL A 85 5.13 -3.95 -0.01
C VAL A 85 3.73 -3.56 0.46
N ILE A 86 2.97 -4.50 1.05
CA ILE A 86 1.65 -4.20 1.63
C ILE A 86 1.76 -3.14 2.73
N VAL A 87 2.72 -3.29 3.66
CA VAL A 87 3.00 -2.28 4.70
C VAL A 87 3.39 -0.94 4.07
N GLY A 88 4.15 -0.93 2.97
CA GLY A 88 4.46 0.26 2.17
C GLY A 88 3.24 1.00 1.69
N LEU A 89 2.27 0.30 1.10
CA LEU A 89 1.01 0.89 0.64
C LEU A 89 0.22 1.49 1.81
N LEU A 90 0.22 0.82 2.97
CA LEU A 90 -0.50 1.28 4.16
C LEU A 90 0.12 2.52 4.82
N LEU A 91 1.40 2.83 4.60
CA LEU A 91 2.10 3.85 5.40
C LEU A 91 1.43 5.22 5.41
N ILE A 92 0.95 5.69 4.26
CA ILE A 92 0.54 7.09 4.09
C ILE A 92 -0.64 7.49 4.98
N SER A 93 -1.56 6.57 5.24
CA SER A 93 -2.76 6.81 6.08
C SER A 93 -2.66 6.21 7.48
N ASN A 94 -1.49 5.76 7.91
CA ASN A 94 -1.33 5.01 9.16
C ASN A 94 -0.13 5.52 9.97
N PRO A 95 -0.30 6.62 10.73
CA PRO A 95 0.79 7.25 11.48
C PRO A 95 1.43 6.32 12.53
N ASP A 96 0.68 5.37 13.10
CA ASP A 96 1.25 4.41 14.06
C ASP A 96 2.27 3.48 13.42
N ILE A 97 2.06 3.08 12.16
CA ILE A 97 3.03 2.26 11.42
C ILE A 97 4.30 3.07 11.21
N GLN A 98 4.14 4.34 10.81
CA GLN A 98 5.26 5.24 10.61
C GLN A 98 6.08 5.35 11.91
N GLN A 99 5.42 5.58 13.05
CA GLN A 99 6.07 5.65 14.37
C GLN A 99 6.82 4.36 14.74
N GLN A 100 6.21 3.19 14.55
CA GLN A 100 6.84 1.89 14.85
C GLN A 100 8.07 1.59 13.97
N LEU A 101 8.07 2.13 12.74
CA LEU A 101 9.21 2.02 11.82
C LEU A 101 10.24 3.14 12.02
N GLY A 102 9.99 4.10 12.92
CA GLY A 102 10.85 5.27 13.11
C GLY A 102 10.86 6.20 11.89
N LEU A 103 9.74 6.24 11.15
CA LEU A 103 9.54 7.03 9.95
C LEU A 103 8.52 8.14 10.24
N ALA A 104 8.61 9.25 9.52
CA ALA A 104 7.59 10.29 9.47
C ALA A 104 7.47 10.77 8.03
N LEU A 105 6.32 10.53 7.41
CA LEU A 105 6.08 10.96 6.03
C LEU A 105 5.78 12.44 5.94
N LEU A 106 5.00 12.97 6.90
CA LEU A 106 4.78 14.41 6.99
C LEU A 106 6.06 15.10 7.48
N PRO A 107 6.53 16.15 6.79
CA PRO A 107 7.74 16.86 7.19
C PRO A 107 7.51 17.67 8.46
N SER A 108 8.58 17.89 9.22
CA SER A 108 8.60 18.94 10.22
C SER A 108 8.62 20.32 9.55
N GLY A 109 8.27 21.38 10.29
CA GLY A 109 8.32 22.75 9.75
C GLY A 109 9.73 23.19 9.31
N GLU A 110 10.79 22.60 9.88
CA GLU A 110 12.17 22.85 9.45
C GLU A 110 12.49 22.13 8.14
N THR A 111 12.08 20.85 8.01
CA THR A 111 12.24 20.07 6.78
C THR A 111 11.48 20.71 5.62
N GLU A 112 10.25 21.19 5.84
CA GLU A 112 9.47 21.88 4.81
C GLU A 112 10.16 23.15 4.32
N LYS A 113 10.72 23.96 5.23
CA LYS A 113 11.51 25.16 4.87
C LYS A 113 12.75 24.81 4.05
N GLN A 114 13.51 23.81 4.45
CA GLN A 114 14.70 23.36 3.72
C GLN A 114 14.35 22.91 2.30
N VAL A 115 13.30 22.10 2.16
CA VAL A 115 12.83 21.61 0.85
C VAL A 115 12.35 22.78 -0.01
N SER A 116 11.61 23.74 0.55
CA SER A 116 11.15 24.92 -0.20
C SER A 116 12.27 25.78 -0.77
N GLN A 117 13.46 25.73 -0.17
CA GLN A 117 14.62 26.53 -0.57
C GLN A 117 15.58 25.80 -1.52
N GLN A 118 15.55 24.46 -1.55
CA GLN A 118 16.63 23.66 -2.15
C GLN A 118 16.17 22.53 -3.07
N ALA A 119 14.91 22.08 -2.98
CA ALA A 119 14.48 20.87 -3.65
C ALA A 119 13.67 21.17 -4.92
N ASN A 120 14.05 20.50 -6.01
CA ASN A 120 13.23 20.42 -7.21
C ASN A 120 12.26 19.24 -7.06
N LEU A 121 11.18 19.44 -6.30
CA LEU A 121 10.12 18.45 -6.20
C LEU A 121 9.27 18.46 -7.48
N PRO A 122 8.77 17.29 -7.93
CA PRO A 122 7.85 17.26 -9.06
C PRO A 122 6.58 18.04 -8.71
N ASP A 123 6.04 18.73 -9.72
CA ASP A 123 4.71 19.29 -9.60
C ASP A 123 3.68 18.17 -9.62
N LEU A 124 3.02 18.00 -8.47
CA LEU A 124 1.98 16.99 -8.29
C LEU A 124 0.62 17.68 -8.26
N TYR A 125 -0.27 17.17 -9.10
CA TYR A 125 -1.64 17.65 -9.24
C TYR A 125 -2.60 16.50 -8.94
N ILE A 126 -3.61 16.79 -8.13
CA ILE A 126 -4.79 15.93 -7.92
C ILE A 126 -6.01 16.85 -7.99
N GLY A 127 -7.06 16.45 -8.70
CA GLY A 127 -8.26 17.27 -8.87
C GLY A 127 -8.03 18.55 -9.67
N GLY A 128 -6.99 18.61 -10.50
CA GLY A 128 -6.58 19.82 -11.22
C GLY A 128 -5.95 20.91 -10.33
N ALA A 129 -5.79 20.66 -9.03
CA ALA A 129 -5.16 21.57 -8.09
C ALA A 129 -3.73 21.12 -7.77
N MET A 130 -2.81 22.09 -7.66
CA MET A 130 -1.47 21.81 -7.17
C MET A 130 -1.54 21.43 -5.68
N LEU A 131 -0.88 20.33 -5.33
CA LEU A 131 -0.84 19.86 -3.95
C LEU A 131 -0.03 20.81 -3.03
N PRO A 132 -0.44 21.01 -1.77
CA PRO A 132 0.35 21.74 -0.78
C PRO A 132 1.74 21.11 -0.59
N LEU A 133 2.76 21.93 -0.30
CA LEU A 133 4.15 21.46 -0.19
C LEU A 133 4.31 20.30 0.80
N LYS A 134 3.78 20.41 2.02
CA LYS A 134 3.76 19.30 3.00
C LYS A 134 3.20 17.98 2.46
N VAL A 135 2.15 18.05 1.62
CA VAL A 135 1.47 16.88 1.03
C VAL A 135 2.35 16.28 -0.06
N LYS A 136 2.96 17.13 -0.90
CA LYS A 136 3.93 16.71 -1.92
C LYS A 136 5.12 15.97 -1.30
N ILE A 137 5.69 16.51 -0.23
CA ILE A 137 6.81 15.88 0.50
C ILE A 137 6.40 14.50 1.03
N ALA A 138 5.23 14.40 1.66
CA ALA A 138 4.73 13.14 2.19
C ALA A 138 4.48 12.10 1.11
N MET A 139 3.87 12.49 -0.01
CA MET A 139 3.61 11.59 -1.14
C MET A 139 4.91 11.10 -1.80
N VAL A 140 5.88 12.00 -2.03
CA VAL A 140 7.18 11.60 -2.59
C VAL A 140 7.91 10.64 -1.64
N SER A 141 7.89 10.94 -0.33
CA SER A 141 8.47 10.07 0.70
C SER A 141 7.78 8.70 0.72
N TRP A 142 6.46 8.67 0.60
CA TRP A 142 5.68 7.43 0.54
C TRP A 142 6.01 6.58 -0.69
N VAL A 143 6.03 7.17 -1.88
CA VAL A 143 6.42 6.50 -3.13
C VAL A 143 7.83 5.93 -3.01
N ASN A 144 8.77 6.69 -2.43
CA ASN A 144 10.13 6.22 -2.19
C ASN A 144 10.19 5.03 -1.21
N GLU A 145 9.39 5.04 -0.14
CA GLU A 145 9.30 3.92 0.79
C GLU A 145 8.69 2.67 0.14
N ILE A 146 7.72 2.81 -0.77
CA ILE A 146 7.22 1.68 -1.56
C ILE A 146 8.33 1.17 -2.48
N ASN A 147 9.03 2.05 -3.19
CA ASN A 147 10.11 1.69 -4.11
C ASN A 147 11.19 0.85 -3.41
N LYS A 148 11.65 1.27 -2.23
CA LYS A 148 12.60 0.50 -1.40
C LYS A 148 12.10 -0.92 -1.12
N LYS A 149 10.84 -1.05 -0.69
CA LYS A 149 10.26 -2.36 -0.32
C LYS A 149 10.01 -3.27 -1.52
N VAL A 150 9.74 -2.70 -2.69
CA VAL A 150 9.69 -3.45 -3.95
C VAL A 150 11.09 -3.95 -4.30
N ASN A 151 12.11 -3.11 -4.21
CA ASN A 151 13.50 -3.46 -4.52
C ASN A 151 14.14 -4.44 -3.53
N ASP A 152 13.63 -4.53 -2.29
CA ASP A 152 13.98 -5.58 -1.34
C ASP A 152 13.40 -6.95 -1.75
N HIS A 153 12.31 -6.97 -2.53
CA HIS A 153 11.60 -8.18 -2.92
C HIS A 153 11.17 -8.21 -4.40
N PRO A 154 12.07 -7.94 -5.36
CA PRO A 154 11.67 -7.60 -6.72
C PRO A 154 11.07 -8.80 -7.45
N HIS A 155 11.65 -10.00 -7.31
CA HIS A 155 11.14 -11.23 -7.93
C HIS A 155 9.72 -11.58 -7.45
N ARG A 156 9.50 -11.52 -6.13
CA ARG A 156 8.19 -11.86 -5.54
C ARG A 156 7.17 -10.79 -5.87
N THR A 157 7.55 -9.51 -5.85
CA THR A 157 6.67 -8.40 -6.23
C THR A 157 6.21 -8.55 -7.68
N ILE A 158 7.14 -8.70 -8.63
CA ILE A 158 6.80 -8.83 -10.06
C ILE A 158 5.90 -10.05 -10.30
N LYS A 159 6.20 -11.18 -9.66
CA LYS A 159 5.42 -12.42 -9.83
C LYS A 159 3.98 -12.31 -9.29
N THR A 160 3.73 -11.46 -8.30
CA THR A 160 2.46 -11.45 -7.55
C THR A 160 1.63 -10.20 -7.79
N LEU A 161 2.25 -9.07 -8.16
CA LEU A 161 1.57 -7.79 -8.33
C LEU A 161 1.43 -7.38 -9.80
N ILE A 162 1.88 -8.20 -10.74
CA ILE A 162 1.62 -8.02 -12.17
C ILE A 162 0.61 -9.08 -12.61
N ASP A 163 -0.42 -8.64 -13.34
CA ASP A 163 -1.43 -9.52 -13.91
C ASP A 163 -1.02 -10.09 -15.28
N GLU A 164 -1.91 -10.89 -15.87
CA GLU A 164 -1.71 -11.53 -17.17
C GLU A 164 -1.58 -10.54 -18.34
N ASN A 165 -2.03 -9.30 -18.19
CA ASN A 165 -1.97 -8.23 -19.18
C ASN A 165 -0.74 -7.32 -18.99
N ASP A 166 0.21 -7.75 -18.18
CA ASP A 166 1.40 -6.99 -17.79
C ASP A 166 1.07 -5.67 -17.07
N GLN A 167 -0.08 -5.61 -16.39
CA GLN A 167 -0.52 -4.46 -15.60
C GLN A 167 -0.38 -4.70 -14.11
N VAL A 168 -0.27 -3.63 -13.32
CA VAL A 168 -0.30 -3.74 -11.86
C VAL A 168 -1.67 -4.24 -11.42
N HIS A 169 -1.66 -5.29 -10.62
CA HIS A 169 -2.87 -5.95 -10.14
C HIS A 169 -3.80 -4.97 -9.42
N LEU A 170 -5.07 -4.97 -9.80
CA LEU A 170 -6.07 -3.99 -9.33
C LEU A 170 -6.17 -3.90 -7.81
N THR A 171 -6.07 -5.03 -7.09
CA THR A 171 -6.08 -5.06 -5.61
C THR A 171 -5.01 -4.16 -4.98
N ALA A 172 -3.79 -4.14 -5.53
CA ALA A 172 -2.71 -3.31 -5.01
C ALA A 172 -2.98 -1.83 -5.29
N VAL A 173 -3.51 -1.53 -6.48
CA VAL A 173 -3.94 -0.18 -6.87
C VAL A 173 -5.04 0.32 -5.94
N GLN A 174 -6.08 -0.48 -5.72
CA GLN A 174 -7.20 -0.12 -4.83
C GLN A 174 -6.73 0.11 -3.39
N LEU A 175 -5.82 -0.72 -2.88
CA LEU A 175 -5.27 -0.54 -1.53
C LEU A 175 -4.52 0.80 -1.42
N GLY A 176 -3.62 1.07 -2.37
CA GLY A 176 -2.90 2.34 -2.41
C GLY A 176 -3.83 3.54 -2.55
N SER A 177 -4.89 3.43 -3.37
CA SER A 177 -5.87 4.50 -3.57
C SER A 177 -6.72 4.77 -2.33
N PHE A 178 -7.13 3.74 -1.59
CA PHE A 178 -7.86 3.95 -0.32
C PHE A 178 -6.97 4.57 0.75
N CYS A 179 -5.72 4.13 0.86
CA CYS A 179 -4.79 4.78 1.78
C CYS A 179 -4.51 6.23 1.37
N LEU A 180 -4.33 6.51 0.07
CA LEU A 180 -4.12 7.88 -0.39
C LEU A 180 -5.37 8.76 -0.18
N ARG A 181 -6.57 8.23 -0.42
CA ARG A 181 -7.85 8.90 -0.16
C ARG A 181 -7.93 9.32 1.30
N ASP A 182 -7.81 8.36 2.23
CA ASP A 182 -7.92 8.61 3.67
C ASP A 182 -6.89 9.68 4.11
N PHE A 183 -5.66 9.64 3.59
CA PHE A 183 -4.65 10.67 3.87
C PHE A 183 -5.02 12.06 3.32
N LEU A 184 -5.50 12.15 2.08
CA LEU A 184 -5.86 13.44 1.46
C LEU A 184 -7.10 14.05 2.13
N GLU A 185 -8.06 13.23 2.54
CA GLU A 185 -9.20 13.65 3.36
C GLU A 185 -8.73 14.28 4.68
N GLU A 186 -7.80 13.62 5.39
CA GLU A 186 -7.20 14.15 6.63
C GLU A 186 -6.44 15.47 6.40
N GLN A 187 -5.84 15.66 5.22
CA GLN A 187 -5.14 16.89 4.85
C GLN A 187 -6.05 17.97 4.26
N GLY A 188 -7.35 17.72 4.11
CA GLY A 188 -8.31 18.65 3.52
C GLY A 188 -8.06 18.93 2.02
N VAL A 189 -7.51 17.96 1.29
CA VAL A 189 -7.23 18.07 -0.14
C VAL A 189 -8.38 17.44 -0.94
N PRO A 190 -9.11 18.20 -1.77
CA PRO A 190 -10.15 17.66 -2.65
C PRO A 190 -9.57 16.70 -3.68
N HIS A 191 -10.30 15.61 -3.96
CA HIS A 191 -9.87 14.59 -4.91
C HIS A 191 -11.05 13.75 -5.42
N GLU A 192 -10.85 13.13 -6.58
CA GLU A 192 -11.76 12.13 -7.12
C GLU A 192 -11.10 10.76 -7.09
N TYR A 193 -11.87 9.70 -6.81
CA TYR A 193 -11.33 8.36 -6.67
C TYR A 193 -10.60 7.85 -7.92
N ASP A 194 -11.12 8.13 -9.11
CA ASP A 194 -10.51 7.69 -10.37
C ASP A 194 -9.13 8.31 -10.59
N GLN A 195 -8.95 9.58 -10.21
CA GLN A 195 -7.65 10.25 -10.28
C GLN A 195 -6.64 9.63 -9.31
N LEU A 196 -7.07 9.26 -8.10
CA LEU A 196 -6.22 8.54 -7.15
C LEU A 196 -5.82 7.16 -7.69
N LYS A 197 -6.75 6.47 -8.36
CA LYS A 197 -6.51 5.16 -8.96
C LYS A 197 -5.52 5.24 -10.11
N GLU A 198 -5.64 6.25 -10.97
CA GLU A 198 -4.69 6.51 -12.06
C GLU A 198 -3.30 6.84 -11.52
N PHE A 199 -3.22 7.75 -10.53
CA PHE A 199 -1.94 8.09 -9.89
C PHE A 199 -1.27 6.86 -9.28
N VAL A 200 -2.01 6.07 -8.50
CA VAL A 200 -1.46 4.88 -7.84
C VAL A 200 -1.02 3.82 -8.84
N ARG A 201 -1.83 3.58 -9.89
CA ARG A 201 -1.45 2.68 -10.98
C ARG A 201 -0.16 3.16 -11.65
N PHE A 202 -0.07 4.44 -11.99
CA PHE A 202 1.08 5.01 -12.67
C PHE A 202 2.37 4.79 -11.88
N PHE A 203 2.43 5.20 -10.61
CA PHE A 203 3.69 5.08 -9.86
C PHE A 203 4.04 3.63 -9.54
N LEU A 204 3.05 2.75 -9.29
CA LEU A 204 3.33 1.33 -9.05
C LEU A 204 3.86 0.65 -10.32
N SER A 205 3.31 0.98 -11.49
CA SER A 205 3.82 0.50 -12.77
C SER A 205 5.26 0.95 -12.99
N ASP A 206 5.57 2.22 -12.71
CA ASP A 206 6.93 2.76 -12.82
C ASP A 206 7.93 2.06 -11.88
N ILE A 207 7.57 1.91 -10.59
CA ILE A 207 8.42 1.23 -9.59
C ILE A 207 8.67 -0.23 -9.98
N ILE A 208 7.62 -0.98 -10.32
CA ILE A 208 7.75 -2.40 -10.64
C ILE A 208 8.48 -2.58 -11.99
N GLY A 209 8.26 -1.67 -12.94
CA GLY A 209 8.99 -1.61 -14.20
C GLY A 209 10.49 -1.45 -13.99
N LYS A 210 10.90 -0.48 -13.18
CA LYS A 210 12.32 -0.28 -12.80
C LYS A 210 12.92 -1.48 -12.10
N ALA A 211 12.21 -2.06 -11.14
CA ALA A 211 12.65 -3.28 -10.46
C ALA A 211 12.84 -4.47 -11.43
N ARG A 212 11.98 -4.56 -12.45
CA ARG A 212 12.09 -5.57 -13.50
C ARG A 212 13.31 -5.34 -14.39
N GLU A 213 13.58 -4.11 -14.79
CA GLU A 213 14.77 -3.74 -15.58
C GLU A 213 16.07 -4.03 -14.82
N GLU A 214 16.15 -3.63 -13.55
CA GLU A 214 17.31 -3.93 -12.71
C GLU A 214 17.58 -5.43 -12.59
N LEU A 215 16.53 -6.25 -12.46
CA LEU A 215 16.67 -7.70 -12.43
C LEU A 215 17.14 -8.29 -13.75
N LYS A 216 16.74 -7.73 -14.88
CA LYS A 216 17.24 -8.15 -16.20
C LYS A 216 18.73 -7.83 -16.33
N ASN A 217 19.12 -6.59 -16.00
CA ASN A 217 20.51 -6.14 -16.09
C ASN A 217 21.45 -6.98 -15.20
N ARG A 218 21.01 -7.40 -14.01
CA ARG A 218 21.81 -8.29 -13.14
C ARG A 218 22.04 -9.67 -13.75
N LYS A 219 21.06 -10.21 -14.49
CA LYS A 219 21.19 -11.51 -15.17
C LYS A 219 22.05 -11.47 -16.43
N GLU A 220 22.25 -10.28 -17.02
CA GLU A 220 23.14 -10.11 -18.17
C GLU A 220 24.61 -9.92 -17.77
N ILE A 221 24.88 -9.70 -16.48
CA ILE A 221 26.22 -9.52 -15.90
C ILE A 221 26.77 -10.83 -15.30
N GLU A 222 25.92 -11.85 -15.06
CA GLU A 222 26.30 -13.20 -14.62
C GLU A 222 26.53 -14.16 -15.80
#